data_AF-A0A258X3C3-F1
#
_entry.id   AF-A0A258X3C3-F1
#
_cell.length_a   1.000
_cell.length_b   1.000
_cell.length_c   1.000
_cell.angle_alpha   90.00
_cell.angle_beta   90.00
_cell.angle_gamma   90.00
#
_symmetry.space_group_name_H-M   'P 1'
#
loop_
_entity.id
_entity.type
_entity.pdbx_description
1 polymer ?
#
loop_
_entity_poly.entity_id
_entity_poly.type
_entity_poly.pdbx_seq_one_letter_code
_entity_poly.pdbx_strand_id
1 'polypeptide(L)'
;MFNDISSLFPEPATAKKLLKEIFDIEKQVPHNLDTVAIALYAIIQNDAHKRVQMMQFLVNLAYIDGTLSHSEESMLTKIAAFLHFDSNELSAMLEQFGSFHHKSVKESSIDQAYSLLSITNTVSNDEVKRAYRALVKQYHPDIIKAQGASEDYIQTATAKVQEINAAYEMIKKQRGI
;
A
#
# COMPACT_ATOMS: atom_id res chain seq x y z
N MET A 1 4.51 -8.18 -4.14
CA MET A 1 5.40 -8.74 -3.09
C MET A 1 6.53 -9.60 -3.67
N PHE A 2 6.32 -10.86 -4.09
CA PHE A 2 7.48 -11.70 -4.53
C PHE A 2 8.19 -11.21 -5.80
N ASN A 3 7.46 -10.62 -6.75
CA ASN A 3 8.07 -10.05 -7.96
C ASN A 3 9.06 -8.94 -7.59
N ASP A 4 8.66 -8.05 -6.69
CA ASP A 4 9.43 -6.88 -6.27
C ASP A 4 10.73 -7.32 -5.58
N ILE A 5 10.63 -8.27 -4.64
CA ILE A 5 11.79 -8.82 -3.92
C ILE A 5 12.71 -9.59 -4.88
N SER A 6 12.15 -10.42 -5.77
CA SER A 6 12.94 -11.26 -6.68
C SER A 6 13.77 -10.45 -7.69
N SER A 7 13.33 -9.22 -8.02
CA SER A 7 14.03 -8.33 -8.95
C SER A 7 15.40 -7.87 -8.44
N LEU A 8 15.66 -7.98 -7.13
CA LEU A 8 16.91 -7.60 -6.49
C LEU A 8 18.02 -8.65 -6.67
N PHE A 9 17.69 -9.83 -7.21
CA PHE A 9 18.62 -10.95 -7.35
C PHE A 9 19.10 -11.11 -8.79
N PRO A 10 20.32 -11.65 -9.01
CA PRO A 10 20.86 -11.88 -10.35
C PRO A 10 19.97 -12.75 -11.24
N GLU A 11 19.22 -13.69 -10.65
CA GLU A 11 18.26 -14.55 -11.34
C GLU A 11 16.85 -14.40 -10.74
N PRO A 12 16.04 -13.43 -11.22
CA PRO A 12 14.74 -13.12 -10.62
C PRO A 12 13.73 -14.28 -10.68
N ALA A 13 13.71 -15.04 -11.77
CA ALA A 13 12.79 -16.16 -11.92
C ALA A 13 13.08 -17.29 -10.92
N THR A 14 14.36 -17.63 -10.76
CA THR A 14 14.84 -18.63 -9.80
C THR A 14 14.59 -18.16 -8.36
N ALA A 15 14.96 -16.92 -8.04
CA ALA A 15 14.76 -16.32 -6.73
C ALA A 15 13.27 -16.29 -6.34
N LYS A 16 12.38 -15.90 -7.26
CA LYS A 16 10.94 -15.90 -7.04
C LYS A 16 10.41 -17.30 -6.72
N LYS A 17 10.86 -18.32 -7.44
CA LYS A 17 10.46 -19.72 -7.20
C LYS A 17 10.86 -20.16 -5.80
N LEU A 18 12.12 -19.94 -5.41
CA LEU A 18 12.64 -20.29 -4.09
C LEU A 18 11.90 -19.56 -2.96
N LEU A 19 11.69 -18.25 -3.11
CA LEU A 19 10.94 -17.45 -2.12
C LEU A 19 9.53 -17.99 -1.92
N LYS A 20 8.86 -18.41 -3.01
CA LYS A 20 7.52 -19.00 -2.93
C LYS A 20 7.53 -20.36 -2.21
N GLU A 21 8.49 -21.22 -2.53
CA GLU A 21 8.63 -22.54 -1.88
C GLU A 21 8.89 -22.37 -0.37
N ILE A 22 9.79 -21.48 0.03
CA ILE A 22 10.06 -21.17 1.43
C ILE A 22 8.79 -20.65 2.12
N PHE A 23 8.08 -19.72 1.48
CA PHE A 23 6.85 -19.17 2.04
C PHE A 23 5.78 -20.25 2.26
N ASP A 24 5.57 -21.13 1.28
CA ASP A 24 4.56 -22.19 1.37
C ASP A 24 4.87 -23.19 2.50
N ILE A 25 6.16 -23.44 2.77
CA ILE A 25 6.64 -24.27 3.90
C ILE A 25 6.42 -23.53 5.23
N GLU A 26 6.97 -22.33 5.37
CA GLU A 26 7.00 -21.59 6.65
C GLU A 26 5.61 -21.11 7.07
N LYS A 27 4.69 -20.91 6.12
CA LYS A 27 3.28 -20.59 6.44
C LYS A 27 2.58 -21.69 7.26
N GLN A 28 3.07 -22.93 7.19
CA GLN A 28 2.53 -24.07 7.95
C GLN A 28 3.18 -24.23 9.33
N VAL A 29 4.17 -23.41 9.69
CA VAL A 29 4.89 -23.48 10.96
C VAL A 29 4.51 -22.28 11.83
N PRO A 30 3.34 -22.31 12.50
CA PRO A 30 2.94 -21.20 13.34
C PRO A 30 3.90 -21.04 14.52
N HIS A 31 4.20 -19.78 14.89
CA HIS A 31 5.08 -19.40 16.01
C HIS A 31 6.59 -19.64 15.84
N ASN A 32 7.09 -19.76 14.60
CA ASN A 32 8.53 -19.87 14.31
C ASN A 32 9.31 -18.55 14.34
N LEU A 33 8.64 -17.41 14.61
CA LEU A 33 9.23 -16.07 14.52
C LEU A 33 10.57 -15.95 15.27
N ASP A 34 10.61 -16.46 16.49
CA ASP A 34 11.78 -16.36 17.37
C ASP A 34 12.96 -17.14 16.78
N THR A 35 12.71 -18.35 16.28
CA THR A 35 13.70 -19.19 15.62
C THR A 35 14.27 -18.50 14.38
N VAL A 36 13.40 -17.91 13.56
CA VAL A 36 13.82 -17.20 12.34
C VAL A 36 14.61 -15.94 12.69
N ALA A 37 14.19 -15.17 13.70
CA ALA A 37 14.88 -13.96 14.13
C ALA A 37 16.27 -14.26 14.71
N ILE A 38 16.40 -15.34 15.49
CA ILE A 38 17.70 -15.81 16.00
C ILE A 38 18.61 -16.25 14.85
N ALA A 39 18.10 -17.04 13.91
CA ALA A 39 18.87 -17.50 12.74
C ALA A 39 19.32 -16.32 11.88
N LEU A 40 18.44 -15.34 11.67
CA LEU A 40 18.74 -14.10 10.96
C LEU A 40 19.88 -13.35 11.67
N TYR A 41 19.74 -13.09 12.97
CA TYR A 41 20.76 -12.39 13.76
C TYR A 41 22.12 -13.10 13.68
N ALA A 42 22.15 -14.43 13.78
CA ALA A 42 23.40 -15.20 13.69
C ALA A 42 24.18 -14.94 12.39
N ILE A 43 23.49 -14.68 11.27
CA ILE A 43 24.07 -14.40 9.96
C ILE A 43 24.59 -12.95 9.87
N ILE A 44 23.87 -12.00 10.46
CA ILE A 44 24.12 -10.55 10.27
C ILE A 44 24.79 -9.86 11.47
N GLN A 45 24.99 -10.57 12.60
CA GLN A 45 25.48 -10.01 13.86
C GLN A 45 26.78 -9.19 13.73
N ASN A 46 27.70 -9.62 12.85
CA ASN A 46 29.01 -8.97 12.67
C ASN A 46 28.97 -7.70 11.81
N ASP A 47 27.80 -7.36 11.25
CA ASP A 47 27.64 -6.25 10.33
C ASP A 47 26.45 -5.38 10.77
N ALA A 48 26.75 -4.34 11.55
CA ALA A 48 25.74 -3.43 12.08
C ALA A 48 24.91 -2.77 10.97
N HIS A 49 25.52 -2.49 9.83
CA HIS A 49 24.82 -1.90 8.68
C HIS A 49 23.79 -2.87 8.11
N LYS A 50 24.14 -4.16 7.95
CA LYS A 50 23.18 -5.18 7.51
C LYS A 50 22.03 -5.38 8.50
N ARG A 51 22.28 -5.29 9.82
CA ARG A 51 21.20 -5.30 10.83
C ARG A 51 20.20 -4.18 10.60
N VAL A 52 20.72 -2.96 10.45
CA VAL A 52 19.90 -1.76 10.20
C VAL A 52 19.11 -1.91 8.91
N GLN A 53 19.76 -2.28 7.80
CA GLN A 53 19.09 -2.46 6.51
C GLN A 53 18.00 -3.53 6.54
N MET A 54 18.24 -4.64 7.25
CA MET A 54 17.25 -5.70 7.40
C MET A 54 16.05 -5.23 8.20
N MET A 55 16.27 -4.52 9.31
CA MET A 55 15.18 -3.96 10.11
C MET A 55 14.36 -2.94 9.29
N GLN A 56 15.02 -2.05 8.56
CA GLN A 56 14.37 -1.09 7.67
C GLN A 56 13.55 -1.78 6.56
N PHE A 57 14.07 -2.86 5.99
CA PHE A 57 13.34 -3.65 5.00
C PHE A 57 12.06 -4.26 5.58
N LEU A 58 12.12 -4.83 6.79
CA LEU A 58 10.95 -5.41 7.47
C LEU A 58 9.90 -4.35 7.81
N VAL A 59 10.34 -3.18 8.29
CA VAL A 59 9.44 -2.04 8.55
C VAL A 59 8.75 -1.60 7.25
N ASN A 60 9.50 -1.40 6.17
CA ASN A 60 8.94 -1.05 4.86
C ASN A 60 7.89 -2.07 4.38
N LEU A 61 8.18 -3.37 4.55
CA LEU A 61 7.26 -4.45 4.20
C LEU A 61 5.93 -4.35 4.96
N ALA A 62 5.99 -4.03 6.25
CA ALA A 62 4.80 -3.88 7.10
C ALA A 62 3.96 -2.64 6.75
N TYR A 63 4.53 -1.64 6.08
CA TYR A 63 3.83 -0.45 5.61
C TYR A 63 3.34 -0.54 4.15
N ILE A 64 3.48 -1.67 3.48
CA ILE A 64 3.04 -1.83 2.07
C ILE A 64 1.55 -1.51 1.91
N ASP A 65 0.72 -1.93 2.86
CA ASP A 65 -0.73 -1.70 2.83
C ASP A 65 -1.12 -0.30 3.35
N GLY A 66 -0.13 0.56 3.65
CA GLY A 66 -0.31 1.95 4.06
C GLY A 66 -0.66 2.19 5.53
N THR A 67 -0.88 1.12 6.29
CA THR A 67 -1.11 1.17 7.75
C THR A 67 -0.41 0.01 8.43
N LEU A 68 0.24 0.26 9.56
CA LEU A 68 0.82 -0.78 10.40
C LEU A 68 -0.23 -1.29 11.39
N SER A 69 -0.53 -2.58 11.39
CA SER A 69 -1.42 -3.20 12.38
C SER A 69 -0.72 -3.44 13.72
N HIS A 70 -1.49 -3.57 14.81
CA HIS A 70 -0.93 -3.87 16.14
C HIS A 70 -0.18 -5.21 16.19
N SER A 71 -0.65 -6.21 15.43
CA SER A 71 0.05 -7.50 15.30
C SER A 71 1.41 -7.36 14.61
N GLU A 72 1.49 -6.54 13.57
CA GLU A 72 2.75 -6.31 12.85
C GLU A 72 3.72 -5.48 13.69
N GLU A 73 3.23 -4.45 14.38
CA GLU A 73 4.03 -3.68 15.34
C GLU A 73 4.62 -4.59 16.42
N SER A 74 3.79 -5.46 17.02
CA SER A 74 4.25 -6.42 18.03
C SER A 74 5.31 -7.38 17.49
N MET A 75 5.16 -7.86 16.25
CA MET A 75 6.17 -8.70 15.58
C MET A 75 7.47 -7.92 15.33
N LEU A 76 7.39 -6.69 14.82
CA LEU A 76 8.57 -5.85 14.59
C LEU A 76 9.31 -5.53 15.90
N THR A 77 8.59 -5.23 16.98
CA THR A 77 9.19 -5.05 18.31
C THR A 77 9.93 -6.30 18.77
N LYS A 78 9.33 -7.48 18.56
CA LYS A 78 9.96 -8.74 18.94
C LYS A 78 11.23 -9.02 18.12
N ILE A 79 11.17 -8.80 16.80
CA ILE A 79 12.35 -8.96 15.92
C ILE A 79 13.44 -7.95 16.30
N ALA A 80 13.08 -6.69 16.54
CA ALA A 80 14.02 -5.65 16.96
C ALA A 80 14.78 -6.03 18.23
N ALA A 81 14.08 -6.62 19.21
CA ALA A 81 14.71 -7.13 20.43
C ALA A 81 15.73 -8.26 20.13
N PHE A 82 15.41 -9.21 19.24
CA PHE A 82 16.35 -10.25 18.81
C PHE A 82 17.55 -9.70 18.03
N LEU A 83 17.36 -8.61 17.29
CA LEU A 83 18.43 -7.96 16.51
C LEU A 83 19.23 -6.93 17.31
N HIS A 84 18.94 -6.79 18.61
CA HIS A 84 19.57 -5.84 19.54
C HIS A 84 19.37 -4.37 19.17
N PHE A 85 18.19 -4.03 18.66
CA PHE A 85 17.75 -2.64 18.57
C PHE A 85 17.07 -2.20 19.86
N ASP A 86 17.36 -0.98 20.30
CA ASP A 86 16.63 -0.39 21.41
C ASP A 86 15.27 0.17 20.97
N SER A 87 14.43 0.52 21.95
CA SER A 87 13.09 1.04 21.69
C SER A 87 13.09 2.38 20.94
N ASN A 88 14.12 3.19 21.12
CA ASN A 88 14.22 4.51 20.47
C ASN A 88 14.64 4.35 19.01
N GLU A 89 15.58 3.46 18.72
CA GLU A 89 16.01 3.12 17.36
C GLU A 89 14.83 2.59 16.53
N LEU A 90 14.05 1.66 17.09
CA LEU A 90 12.86 1.14 16.43
C LEU A 90 11.81 2.23 16.22
N SER A 91 11.51 3.01 17.25
CA SER A 91 10.52 4.10 17.17
C SER A 91 10.89 5.11 16.08
N ALA A 92 12.16 5.52 16.01
CA ALA A 92 12.64 6.44 14.99
C ALA A 92 12.49 5.86 13.57
N MET A 93 12.74 4.57 13.38
CA MET A 93 12.48 3.91 12.10
C MET A 93 10.98 3.92 11.77
N LEU A 94 10.12 3.50 12.70
CA LEU A 94 8.66 3.46 12.48
C LEU A 94 8.10 4.85 12.13
N GLU A 95 8.52 5.91 12.83
CA GLU A 95 8.10 7.29 12.55
C GLU A 95 8.55 7.77 11.16
N GLN A 96 9.80 7.48 10.80
CA GLN A 96 10.34 7.82 9.49
C GLN A 96 9.51 7.16 8.38
N PHE A 97 9.36 5.84 8.43
CA PHE A 97 8.62 5.08 7.42
C PHE A 97 7.12 5.40 7.41
N GLY A 98 6.48 5.52 8.57
CA GLY A 98 5.08 5.91 8.67
C GLY A 98 4.80 7.25 7.99
N SER A 99 5.68 8.25 8.17
CA SER A 99 5.55 9.55 7.51
C SER A 99 5.71 9.47 5.99
N PHE A 100 6.68 8.69 5.50
CA PHE A 100 6.91 8.49 4.06
C PHE A 100 5.78 7.70 3.39
N HIS A 101 5.31 6.62 4.01
CA HIS A 101 4.24 5.78 3.48
C HIS A 101 2.87 6.48 3.53
N HIS A 102 2.55 7.19 4.61
CA HIS A 102 1.32 7.99 4.63
C HIS A 102 1.31 9.06 3.54
N LYS A 103 2.46 9.68 3.24
CA LYS A 103 2.57 10.65 2.17
C LYS A 103 2.45 9.98 0.79
N SER A 104 3.17 8.88 0.55
CA SER A 104 3.16 8.19 -0.76
C SER A 104 1.81 7.53 -1.07
N VAL A 105 1.14 6.93 -0.09
CA VAL A 105 -0.21 6.36 -0.25
C VAL A 105 -1.21 7.47 -0.49
N LYS A 106 -1.10 8.59 0.22
CA LYS A 106 -1.97 9.76 -0.01
C LYS A 106 -1.75 10.37 -1.41
N GLU A 107 -0.50 10.49 -1.86
CA GLU A 107 -0.15 10.94 -3.22
C GLU A 107 -0.63 9.95 -4.30
N SER A 108 -0.45 8.65 -4.09
CA SER A 108 -0.97 7.63 -5.03
C SER A 108 -2.50 7.64 -5.08
N SER A 109 -3.17 7.76 -3.92
CA SER A 109 -4.64 7.82 -3.85
C SER A 109 -5.20 9.07 -4.54
N ILE A 110 -4.48 10.19 -4.51
CA ILE A 110 -4.93 11.41 -5.17
C ILE A 110 -4.69 11.36 -6.68
N ASP A 111 -3.57 10.79 -7.13
CA ASP A 111 -3.31 10.55 -8.55
C ASP A 111 -4.32 9.56 -9.15
N GLN A 112 -4.71 8.53 -8.38
CA GLN A 112 -5.81 7.64 -8.75
C GLN A 112 -7.15 8.40 -8.84
N ALA A 113 -7.43 9.33 -7.93
CA ALA A 113 -8.63 10.15 -7.99
C ALA A 113 -8.67 11.03 -9.26
N TYR A 114 -7.56 11.67 -9.63
CA TYR A 114 -7.45 12.41 -10.90
C TYR A 114 -7.65 11.50 -12.12
N SER A 115 -7.01 10.32 -12.10
CA SER A 115 -7.14 9.32 -13.15
C SER A 115 -8.58 8.81 -13.30
N LEU A 116 -9.30 8.63 -12.19
CA LEU A 116 -10.71 8.20 -12.19
C LEU A 116 -11.62 9.26 -12.82
N LEU A 117 -11.30 10.54 -12.63
CA LEU A 117 -11.94 11.66 -13.33
C LEU A 117 -11.40 11.88 -14.76
N SER A 118 -10.48 11.05 -15.24
CA SER A 118 -9.83 11.15 -16.56
C SER A 118 -9.15 12.51 -16.81
N ILE A 119 -8.56 13.08 -15.76
CA ILE A 119 -7.88 14.38 -15.79
C ILE A 119 -6.51 14.27 -15.12
N THR A 120 -5.65 15.27 -15.33
CA THR A 120 -4.34 15.38 -14.66
C THR A 120 -4.40 16.35 -13.48
N ASN A 121 -3.45 16.25 -12.56
CA ASN A 121 -3.34 17.17 -11.42
C ASN A 121 -3.00 18.62 -11.82
N THR A 122 -2.68 18.89 -13.09
CA THR A 122 -2.35 20.20 -13.65
C THR A 122 -3.57 20.99 -14.15
N VAL A 123 -4.74 20.36 -14.30
CA VAL A 123 -5.93 21.05 -14.81
C VAL A 123 -6.47 22.06 -13.80
N SER A 124 -7.18 23.08 -14.27
CA SER A 124 -7.77 24.12 -13.39
C SER A 124 -8.94 23.59 -12.56
N ASN A 125 -9.30 24.29 -11.49
CA ASN A 125 -10.42 23.89 -10.61
C ASN A 125 -11.76 23.81 -11.34
N ASP A 126 -11.98 24.68 -12.33
CA ASP A 126 -13.18 24.65 -13.16
C ASP A 126 -13.20 23.41 -14.07
N GLU A 127 -12.04 22.96 -14.55
CA GLU A 127 -11.93 21.74 -15.35
C GLU A 127 -12.16 20.48 -14.51
N VAL A 128 -11.69 20.45 -13.26
CA VAL A 128 -12.03 19.37 -12.30
C VAL A 128 -13.55 19.29 -12.13
N LYS A 129 -14.21 20.43 -11.85
CA LYS A 129 -15.67 20.51 -11.67
C LYS A 129 -16.42 20.09 -12.93
N ARG A 130 -15.92 20.47 -14.10
CA ARG A 130 -16.50 20.11 -15.41
C ARG A 130 -16.39 18.61 -15.67
N ALA A 131 -15.22 18.01 -15.46
CA ALA A 131 -15.00 16.57 -15.63
C ALA A 131 -15.89 15.75 -14.67
N TYR A 132 -15.95 16.14 -13.41
CA TYR A 132 -16.84 15.55 -12.42
C TYR A 132 -18.31 15.57 -12.87
N ARG A 133 -18.84 16.73 -13.27
CA ARG A 133 -20.24 16.85 -13.73
C ARG A 133 -20.51 16.03 -14.98
N ALA A 134 -19.55 15.96 -15.91
CA ALA A 134 -19.67 15.17 -17.13
C ALA A 134 -19.79 13.67 -16.80
N LEU A 135 -18.93 13.15 -15.92
CA LEU A 135 -18.94 11.75 -15.50
C LEU A 135 -20.20 11.40 -14.69
N VAL A 136 -20.62 12.24 -13.75
CA VAL A 136 -21.87 12.01 -13.01
C VAL A 136 -23.06 11.97 -13.96
N LYS A 137 -23.12 12.88 -14.95
CA LYS A 137 -24.19 12.87 -15.96
C LYS A 137 -24.15 11.60 -16.83
N GLN A 138 -22.96 11.11 -17.17
CA GLN A 138 -22.79 9.89 -17.95
C GLN A 138 -23.28 8.64 -17.21
N TYR A 139 -23.00 8.56 -15.90
CA TYR A 139 -23.33 7.39 -15.08
C TYR A 139 -24.55 7.58 -14.18
N HIS A 140 -25.33 8.67 -14.36
CA HIS A 140 -26.46 8.95 -13.47
C HIS A 140 -27.53 7.87 -13.61
N PRO A 141 -27.98 7.25 -12.50
CA PRO A 141 -28.94 6.15 -12.55
C PRO A 141 -30.25 6.55 -13.23
N ASP A 142 -30.75 7.77 -13.01
CA ASP A 142 -31.97 8.25 -13.68
C ASP A 142 -31.80 8.38 -15.20
N ILE A 143 -30.63 8.82 -15.68
CA ILE A 143 -30.37 8.99 -17.11
C ILE A 143 -30.26 7.63 -17.77
N ILE A 144 -29.53 6.71 -17.14
CA ILE A 144 -29.34 5.34 -17.62
C ILE A 144 -30.64 4.54 -17.59
N LYS A 145 -31.45 4.71 -16.55
CA LYS A 145 -32.77 4.10 -16.43
C LYS A 145 -33.71 4.62 -17.52
N ALA A 146 -33.67 5.92 -17.82
CA ALA A 146 -34.43 6.51 -18.93
C ALA A 146 -33.98 6.00 -20.31
N GLN A 147 -32.74 5.51 -20.45
CA GLN A 147 -32.22 4.89 -21.66
C GLN A 147 -32.59 3.40 -21.80
N GLY A 148 -33.34 2.83 -20.86
CA GLY A 148 -33.80 1.44 -20.92
C GLY A 148 -32.74 0.40 -20.57
N ALA A 149 -31.73 0.77 -19.78
CA ALA A 149 -30.69 -0.16 -19.36
C ALA A 149 -31.20 -1.24 -18.39
N SER A 150 -30.52 -2.38 -18.35
CA SER A 150 -30.82 -3.49 -17.43
C SER A 150 -30.51 -3.12 -15.97
N GLU A 151 -31.15 -3.82 -15.03
CA GLU A 151 -30.92 -3.61 -13.59
C GLU A 151 -29.44 -3.81 -13.19
N ASP A 152 -28.76 -4.80 -13.75
CA ASP A 152 -27.32 -5.05 -13.52
C ASP A 152 -26.45 -3.86 -13.94
N TYR A 153 -26.80 -3.22 -15.05
CA TYR A 153 -26.09 -2.04 -15.53
C TYR A 153 -26.36 -0.82 -14.64
N ILE A 154 -27.59 -0.67 -14.14
CA ILE A 154 -27.94 0.40 -13.18
C ILE A 154 -27.15 0.24 -11.87
N GLN A 155 -27.00 -0.98 -11.36
CA GLN A 155 -26.17 -1.24 -10.16
C GLN A 155 -24.70 -0.86 -10.41
N THR A 156 -24.15 -1.29 -11.54
CA THR A 156 -22.77 -0.99 -11.92
C THR A 156 -22.53 0.51 -12.07
N ALA A 157 -23.47 1.23 -12.70
CA ALA A 157 -23.40 2.68 -12.84
C ALA A 157 -23.50 3.40 -11.50
N THR A 158 -24.34 2.89 -10.58
CA THR A 158 -24.46 3.44 -9.22
C THR A 158 -23.15 3.33 -8.45
N ALA A 159 -22.50 2.17 -8.50
CA ALA A 159 -21.17 1.97 -7.92
C ALA A 159 -20.16 2.94 -8.55
N LYS A 160 -20.22 3.14 -9.87
CA LYS A 160 -19.33 4.09 -10.57
C LYS A 160 -19.53 5.53 -10.11
N VAL A 161 -20.77 5.98 -9.92
CA VAL A 161 -21.06 7.33 -9.39
C VAL A 161 -20.51 7.50 -7.97
N GLN A 162 -20.59 6.47 -7.12
CA GLN A 162 -20.00 6.51 -5.78
C GLN A 162 -18.47 6.67 -5.83
N GLU A 163 -17.79 5.93 -6.71
CA GLU A 163 -16.35 6.09 -6.93
C GLU A 163 -15.99 7.50 -7.43
N ILE A 164 -16.76 8.04 -8.38
CA ILE A 164 -16.59 9.40 -8.92
C ILE A 164 -16.74 10.45 -7.82
N ASN A 165 -17.75 10.31 -6.96
CA ASN A 165 -17.98 11.23 -5.83
C ASN A 165 -16.82 11.17 -4.81
N ALA A 166 -16.36 9.97 -4.47
CA ALA A 166 -15.25 9.79 -3.55
C ALA A 166 -13.96 10.44 -4.09
N ALA A 167 -13.63 10.20 -5.37
CA ALA A 167 -12.48 10.80 -6.03
C ALA A 167 -12.57 12.33 -6.05
N TYR A 168 -13.74 12.89 -6.39
CA TYR A 168 -13.94 14.33 -6.40
C TYR A 168 -13.77 14.96 -5.01
N GLU A 169 -14.31 14.33 -3.96
CA GLU A 169 -14.13 14.83 -2.58
C GLU A 169 -12.68 14.77 -2.11
N MET A 170 -11.91 13.76 -2.51
CA MET A 170 -10.47 13.71 -2.23
C MET A 170 -9.72 14.88 -2.89
N ILE A 171 -10.00 15.14 -4.17
CA ILE A 171 -9.41 16.27 -4.92
C ILE A 171 -9.82 17.61 -4.31
N LYS A 172 -11.09 17.74 -3.91
CA LYS A 172 -11.62 18.93 -3.23
C LYS A 172 -10.84 19.25 -1.97
N LYS A 173 -10.65 18.23 -1.11
CA LYS A 173 -9.88 18.35 0.14
C LYS A 173 -8.42 18.71 -0.12
N GLN A 174 -7.79 18.14 -1.15
CA GLN A 174 -6.40 18.46 -1.50
C GLN A 174 -6.26 19.91 -1.98
N ARG A 175 -7.17 20.39 -2.83
CA ARG A 175 -7.10 21.72 -3.46
C ARG A 175 -7.75 22.84 -2.66
N GLY A 176 -8.50 22.51 -1.61
CA GLY A 176 -9.22 23.49 -0.78
C GLY A 176 -10.38 24.18 -1.51
N ILE A 177 -11.12 23.45 -2.35
CA ILE A 177 -12.23 23.97 -3.18
C ILE A 177 -13.61 23.45 -2.80
#